data_AF-A0A2G9V461-F1
#
_entry.id   AF-A0A2G9V461-F1
#
_cell.length_a   1.000
_cell.length_b   1.000
_cell.length_c   1.000
_cell.angle_alpha   90.00
_cell.angle_beta   90.00
_cell.angle_gamma   90.00
#
_symmetry.space_group_name_H-M   'P 1'
#
loop_
_entity.id
_entity.type
_entity.pdbx_description
1 polymer ?
#
loop_
_entity_poly.entity_id
_entity_poly.type
_entity_poly.pdbx_seq_one_letter_code
_entity_poly.pdbx_strand_id
1 'polypeptide(L)'
;MRWELEQRSPADLVTKLVTVYDNPYSAAEDAHAIVVLTEWDEFKTLDYERIYKTMKHPASVFDGRLILDQRQLREYGFRTFAIGDLAAKRRYKAL
;
A
#
# COMPACT_ATOMS: atom_id res chain seq x y z
N MET A 1 -15.33 -27.33 12.75
CA MET A 1 -14.69 -28.19 11.73
C MET A 1 -13.86 -27.27 10.83
N ARG A 2 -12.53 -27.34 10.95
CA ARG A 2 -11.57 -26.28 10.59
C ARG A 2 -10.89 -26.56 9.23
N TRP A 3 -11.70 -26.79 8.20
CA TRP A 3 -11.24 -27.20 6.86
C TRP A 3 -10.59 -26.05 6.06
N GLU A 4 -10.72 -24.80 6.52
CA GLU A 4 -10.17 -23.60 5.88
C GLU A 4 -8.65 -23.48 6.09
N LEU A 5 -8.07 -24.09 7.12
CA LEU A 5 -6.64 -23.93 7.46
C LEU A 5 -5.68 -24.79 6.66
N GLU A 6 -6.19 -25.76 5.89
CA GLU A 6 -5.37 -26.63 5.05
C GLU A 6 -5.20 -26.08 3.63
N GLN A 7 -5.84 -24.95 3.30
CA GLN A 7 -5.68 -24.26 2.04
C GLN A 7 -4.33 -23.53 1.99
N ARG A 8 -3.26 -24.28 1.72
CA ARG A 8 -1.93 -23.72 1.45
C ARG A 8 -1.75 -23.58 -0.05
N SER A 9 -1.31 -22.39 -0.48
CA SER A 9 -0.78 -22.22 -1.82
C SER A 9 0.45 -23.15 -1.99
N PRO A 10 0.60 -23.79 -3.16
CA PRO A 10 1.82 -24.55 -3.48
C PRO A 10 3.08 -23.71 -3.26
N ALA A 11 4.11 -24.28 -2.64
CA ALA A 11 5.31 -23.53 -2.25
C ALA A 11 6.03 -22.94 -3.46
N ASP A 12 6.08 -23.67 -4.57
CA ASP A 12 6.64 -23.23 -5.85
C ASP A 12 5.93 -22.00 -6.41
N LEU A 13 4.61 -21.93 -6.28
CA LEU A 13 3.82 -20.77 -6.72
C LEU A 13 4.12 -19.54 -5.86
N VAL A 14 4.21 -19.72 -4.54
CA VAL A 14 4.55 -18.64 -3.61
C VAL A 14 5.94 -18.09 -3.91
N THR A 15 6.96 -18.96 -4.04
CA THR A 15 8.32 -18.55 -4.36
C THR A 15 8.41 -17.83 -5.71
N LYS A 16 7.55 -18.18 -6.67
CA LYS A 16 7.53 -17.54 -8.00
C LYS A 16 6.86 -16.16 -8.01
N LEU A 17 5.83 -15.94 -7.19
CA LEU A 17 4.98 -14.73 -7.24
C LEU A 17 5.20 -13.76 -6.08
N VAL A 18 5.83 -14.21 -4.99
CA VAL A 18 6.05 -13.42 -3.79
C VAL A 18 7.55 -13.23 -3.60
N THR A 19 7.95 -11.99 -3.44
CA THR A 19 9.32 -11.61 -3.10
C THR A 19 9.29 -10.87 -1.76
N VAL A 20 10.18 -11.27 -0.85
CA VAL A 20 10.33 -10.63 0.46
C VAL A 20 11.54 -9.71 0.39
N TYR A 21 11.39 -8.51 0.93
CA TYR A 21 12.44 -7.50 0.99
C TYR A 21 12.70 -7.10 2.43
N ASP A 22 13.97 -6.84 2.76
CA ASP A 22 14.38 -6.42 4.11
C ASP A 22 14.19 -4.91 4.36
N ASN A 23 13.80 -4.16 3.33
CA ASN A 23 13.56 -2.73 3.45
C ASN A 23 12.33 -2.28 2.62
N PRO A 24 11.55 -1.31 3.11
CA PRO A 24 10.30 -0.89 2.47
C PRO A 24 10.52 -0.14 1.15
N TYR A 25 11.68 0.51 0.97
CA TYR A 25 11.98 1.27 -0.24
C TYR A 25 12.17 0.35 -1.45
N SER A 26 12.93 -0.74 -1.30
CA SER A 26 13.11 -1.76 -2.34
C SER A 26 11.81 -2.52 -2.63
N ALA A 27 10.96 -2.73 -1.61
CA ALA A 27 9.64 -3.33 -1.84
C ALA A 27 8.71 -2.45 -2.68
N ALA A 28 8.87 -1.12 -2.59
CA ALA A 28 8.06 -0.16 -3.33
C ALA A 28 8.63 0.22 -4.70
N GLU A 29 9.91 -0.05 -4.96
CA GLU A 29 10.55 0.22 -6.25
C GLU A 29 9.86 -0.52 -7.39
N ASP A 30 9.56 0.20 -8.48
CA ASP A 30 8.81 -0.30 -9.63
C ASP A 30 7.42 -0.90 -9.32
N ALA A 31 6.91 -0.72 -8.10
CA ALA A 31 5.56 -1.11 -7.74
C ALA A 31 4.54 -0.13 -8.34
N HIS A 32 3.35 -0.64 -8.67
CA HIS A 32 2.22 0.18 -9.10
C HIS A 32 1.38 0.67 -7.93
N ALA A 33 1.37 -0.10 -6.83
CA ALA A 33 0.58 0.18 -5.66
C ALA A 33 1.29 -0.24 -4.37
N ILE A 34 1.06 0.51 -3.30
CA ILE A 34 1.43 0.15 -1.93
C ILE A 34 0.14 -0.20 -1.18
N VAL A 35 0.18 -1.26 -0.38
CA VAL A 35 -0.93 -1.66 0.49
C VAL A 35 -0.41 -1.80 1.91
N VAL A 36 -0.91 -0.96 2.82
CA VAL A 36 -0.56 -1.00 4.25
C VAL A 36 -1.53 -1.91 4.98
N LEU A 37 -1.03 -3.04 5.47
CA LEU A 37 -1.83 -4.08 6.14
C LEU A 37 -1.56 -4.18 7.65
N THR A 38 -0.53 -3.51 8.15
CA THR A 38 -0.12 -3.50 9.56
C THR A 38 0.25 -2.09 9.99
N GLU A 39 -0.04 -1.76 11.25
CA GLU A 39 0.05 -0.40 11.81
C GLU A 39 1.41 -0.07 12.46
N TRP A 40 2.51 -0.51 11.84
CA TRP A 40 3.85 -0.22 12.37
C TRP A 40 4.16 1.28 12.31
N ASP A 41 4.70 1.82 13.41
CA ASP A 41 5.05 3.24 13.51
C ASP A 41 6.09 3.67 12.46
N GLU A 42 6.96 2.76 12.03
CA GLU A 42 7.94 2.99 10.97
C GLU A 42 7.29 3.50 9.67
N PHE A 43 6.10 3.01 9.32
CA PHE A 43 5.42 3.42 8.09
C PHE A 43 4.93 4.86 8.13
N LYS A 44 4.74 5.47 9.31
CA LYS A 44 4.26 6.85 9.44
C LYS A 44 5.31 7.88 9.02
N THR A 45 6.59 7.52 9.08
CA THR A 45 7.72 8.46 8.93
C THR A 45 8.62 8.16 7.73
N LEU A 46 8.23 7.22 6.86
CA LEU A 46 8.97 6.95 5.62
C LEU A 46 8.97 8.15 4.68
N ASP A 47 10.04 8.25 3.87
CA ASP A 47 10.14 9.25 2.82
C ASP A 47 9.27 8.84 1.61
N TYR A 48 7.98 9.18 1.69
CA TYR A 48 7.01 8.90 0.63
C TYR A 48 7.25 9.68 -0.65
N GLU A 49 7.97 10.80 -0.62
CA GLU A 49 8.35 11.52 -1.84
C GLU A 49 9.39 10.71 -2.63
N ARG A 50 10.40 10.17 -1.93
CA ARG A 50 11.38 9.25 -2.52
C ARG A 50 10.69 8.01 -3.07
N ILE A 51 9.80 7.40 -2.30
CA ILE A 51 9.06 6.21 -2.74
C ILE A 51 8.23 6.51 -3.99
N TYR A 52 7.53 7.64 -4.03
CA TYR A 52 6.73 8.03 -5.19
C TYR A 52 7.56 8.10 -6.48
N LYS A 53 8.78 8.67 -6.41
CA LYS A 53 9.67 8.84 -7.56
C LYS A 53 10.19 7.52 -8.13
N THR A 54 10.23 6.44 -7.34
CA THR A 54 10.73 5.13 -7.77
C THR A 54 9.62 4.16 -8.17
N MET A 55 8.35 4.54 -8.01
CA MET A 55 7.19 3.72 -8.38
C MET A 55 6.80 3.87 -9.84
N LYS A 56 5.98 2.95 -10.36
CA LYS A 56 5.33 3.10 -11.66
C LYS A 56 4.15 4.07 -11.57
N HIS A 57 4.03 4.96 -12.55
CA HIS A 57 2.93 5.93 -12.60
C HIS A 57 1.77 5.45 -13.50
N PRO A 58 0.50 5.68 -13.11
CA PRO A 58 0.08 6.36 -11.88
C PRO A 58 0.22 5.50 -10.62
N ALA A 59 0.91 6.03 -9.59
CA ALA A 59 1.18 5.31 -8.35
C ALA A 59 -0.01 5.41 -7.38
N SER A 60 -0.36 4.30 -6.73
CA SER A 60 -1.49 4.22 -5.80
C SER A 60 -1.08 3.79 -4.39
N VAL A 61 -1.76 4.28 -3.37
CA VAL A 61 -1.58 3.86 -1.97
C VAL A 61 -2.93 3.47 -1.38
N PHE A 62 -3.00 2.28 -0.83
CA PHE A 62 -4.15 1.75 -0.10
C PHE A 62 -3.79 1.61 1.38
N ASP A 63 -4.30 2.50 2.21
CA ASP A 63 -4.10 2.49 3.66
C ASP A 63 -5.26 1.79 4.35
N GLY A 64 -5.05 0.51 4.70
CA GLY A 64 -6.01 -0.29 5.44
C GLY A 64 -6.03 -0.02 6.95
N ARG A 65 -5.10 0.80 7.45
CA ARG A 65 -4.90 1.06 8.89
C ARG A 65 -5.13 2.51 9.29
N LEU A 66 -5.31 3.40 8.32
CA LEU A 66 -5.53 4.83 8.51
C LEU A 66 -4.40 5.46 9.36
N ILE A 67 -3.16 5.16 9.00
CA ILE A 67 -1.96 5.66 9.69
C ILE A 67 -1.15 6.67 8.89
N LEU A 68 -1.37 6.76 7.57
CA LEU A 68 -0.61 7.65 6.69
C LEU A 68 -1.30 9.00 6.51
N ASP A 69 -0.52 10.07 6.31
CA ASP A 69 -1.04 11.39 5.96
C ASP A 69 -1.54 11.39 4.51
N GLN A 70 -2.84 11.20 4.37
CA GLN A 70 -3.52 11.16 3.07
C GLN A 70 -3.39 12.47 2.30
N ARG A 71 -3.27 13.62 2.98
CA ARG A 71 -3.13 14.92 2.30
C ARG A 71 -1.76 15.03 1.67
N GLN A 72 -0.71 14.74 2.44
CA GLN A 72 0.66 14.79 1.97
C GLN A 72 0.91 13.81 0.82
N LEU A 73 0.41 12.58 0.92
CA LEU A 73 0.51 11.60 -0.17
C LEU A 73 -0.12 12.11 -1.48
N ARG A 74 -1.28 12.78 -1.40
CA ARG A 74 -1.92 13.40 -2.57
C ARG A 74 -1.12 14.58 -3.13
N GLU A 75 -0.48 15.37 -2.28
CA GLU A 75 0.40 16.46 -2.70
C GLU A 75 1.60 15.95 -3.53
N TYR A 76 2.14 14.77 -3.19
CA TYR A 76 3.17 14.11 -4.01
C TYR A 76 2.64 13.57 -5.36
N GLY A 77 1.34 13.29 -5.46
CA GLY A 77 0.69 12.78 -6.67
C GLY A 77 0.16 11.34 -6.55
N PHE A 78 0.19 10.73 -5.37
CA PHE A 78 -0.42 9.41 -5.17
C PHE A 78 -1.94 9.45 -5.36
N ARG A 79 -2.46 8.36 -5.94
CA ARG A 79 -3.87 8.00 -5.80
C ARG A 79 -4.08 7.30 -4.47
N THR A 80 -4.60 8.04 -3.49
CA THR A 80 -4.75 7.54 -2.11
C THR A 80 -6.14 6.98 -1.86
N PHE A 81 -6.21 5.83 -1.19
CA PHE A 81 -7.43 5.21 -0.71
C PHE A 81 -7.23 4.80 0.74
N ALA A 82 -8.07 5.27 1.64
CA ALA A 82 -7.98 4.90 3.05
C ALA A 82 -9.35 4.52 3.61
N ILE A 83 -9.38 3.46 4.41
CA ILE A 83 -10.60 3.03 5.08
C ILE A 83 -11.02 4.10 6.09
N GLY A 84 -12.27 4.55 6.03
CA GLY A 84 -12.80 5.57 6.94
C GLY A 84 -12.47 7.02 6.57
N ASP A 85 -11.72 7.28 5.47
CA ASP A 85 -11.46 8.64 5.02
C ASP A 85 -12.70 9.26 4.34
N LEU A 86 -13.41 10.11 5.09
CA LEU A 86 -14.58 10.87 4.61
C LEU A 86 -14.20 11.96 3.59
N ALA A 87 -12.95 12.43 3.56
CA ALA A 87 -12.49 13.43 2.61
C ALA A 87 -12.41 12.87 1.19
N ALA A 88 -12.05 11.57 1.04
CA ALA A 88 -12.12 10.87 -0.24
C ALA A 88 -13.57 10.77 -0.76
N LYS A 89 -14.53 10.48 0.14
CA LYS A 89 -15.97 10.38 -0.19
C LYS A 89 -16.58 11.68 -0.73
N ARG A 90 -16.11 12.84 -0.28
CA ARG A 90 -16.66 14.15 -0.70
C ARG A 90 -16.30 14.55 -2.14
N ARG A 91 -15.17 14.06 -2.67
CA ARG A 91 -14.72 14.41 -4.03
C ARG A 91 -15.30 13.50 -5.13
N TYR A 92 -15.60 12.24 -4.82
CA TYR A 92 -16.25 11.33 -5.79
C TYR A 92 -17.73 11.67 -6.09
N LYS A 93 -18.38 12.45 -5.22
CA LYS A 93 -19.77 12.90 -5.42
C LYS A 93 -19.88 14.24 -6.17
N ALA A 94 -18.74 14.85 -6.50
CA ALA A 94 -18.64 16.12 -7.22
C ALA A 94 -18.12 15.95 -8.66
N LEU A 95 -17.96 14.69 -9.10
CA LEU A 95 -17.81 14.25 -10.49
C LEU A 95 -19.08 13.49 -10.89
#